data_AF-A0A258W6Z1-F1
#
_entry.id   AF-A0A258W6Z1-F1
#
_cell.length_a   1.000
_cell.length_b   1.000
_cell.length_c   1.000
_cell.angle_alpha   90.00
_cell.angle_beta   90.00
_cell.angle_gamma   90.00
#
_symmetry.space_group_name_H-M   'P 1'
#
loop_
_entity.id
_entity.type
_entity.pdbx_description
1 polymer ?
#
loop_
_entity_poly.entity_id
_entity_poly.type
_entity_poly.pdbx_seq_one_letter_code
_entity_poly.pdbx_strand_id
1 'polypeptide(L)'
;MKLILLASLFISSFAFSAATTTPASFGAFTYKNYLYVTYLGDCNTKSVDVVVGGLCNKDRTTRNYAVVCDSELIVGATRMICPDQVIEPKVYKFDLANLPVAAEAKVMVIKYNNESVKVKINRE
;
A
#
# COMPACT_ATOMS: atom_id res chain seq x y z
N MET A 1 -36.48 45.69 5.74
CA MET A 1 -35.15 45.10 5.44
C MET A 1 -34.49 44.58 6.71
N LYS A 2 -34.85 43.38 7.22
CA LYS A 2 -34.18 42.75 8.37
C LYS A 2 -34.24 41.21 8.34
N LEU A 3 -34.66 40.62 7.21
CA LEU A 3 -34.97 39.19 7.09
C LEU A 3 -34.01 38.41 6.18
N ILE A 4 -32.97 39.06 5.65
CA ILE A 4 -32.08 38.45 4.64
C ILE A 4 -30.76 37.93 5.26
N LEU A 5 -30.46 38.29 6.52
CA LEU A 5 -29.17 37.98 7.15
C LEU A 5 -29.11 36.63 7.91
N LEU A 6 -30.21 35.91 8.07
CA LEU A 6 -30.21 34.60 8.77
C LEU A 6 -30.09 33.38 7.85
N ALA A 7 -30.26 33.54 6.52
CA ALA A 7 -30.22 32.41 5.59
C ALA A 7 -28.79 32.02 5.16
N SER A 8 -27.79 32.87 5.39
CA SER A 8 -26.40 32.62 4.99
C SER A 8 -25.61 31.75 5.98
N LEU A 9 -26.13 31.48 7.19
CA LEU A 9 -25.47 30.61 8.17
C LEU A 9 -25.77 29.11 8.01
N PHE A 10 -26.71 28.73 7.15
CA PHE A 10 -27.09 27.32 6.97
C PHE A 10 -26.36 26.62 5.81
N ILE A 11 -25.50 27.32 5.07
CA ILE A 11 -24.82 26.78 3.87
C ILE A 11 -23.39 26.30 4.18
N SER A 12 -22.87 26.53 5.39
CA SER A 12 -21.52 26.08 5.79
C SER A 12 -21.45 24.65 6.34
N SER A 13 -22.57 23.93 6.40
CA SER A 13 -22.64 22.57 6.94
C SER A 13 -22.43 21.47 5.87
N PHE A 14 -21.71 21.76 4.79
CA PHE A 14 -21.13 20.69 3.99
C PHE A 14 -19.97 20.10 4.78
N ALA A 15 -20.30 19.23 5.72
CA ALA A 15 -19.38 18.25 6.24
C ALA A 15 -18.77 17.56 5.03
N PHE A 16 -17.51 17.87 4.75
CA PHE A 16 -16.67 17.05 3.89
C PHE A 16 -16.71 15.66 4.50
N SER A 17 -17.57 14.80 3.95
CA SER A 17 -17.49 13.37 4.20
C SER A 17 -16.16 12.96 3.61
N ALA A 18 -15.12 12.94 4.46
CA ALA A 18 -13.86 12.32 4.12
C ALA A 18 -14.21 10.96 3.56
N ALA A 19 -13.78 10.69 2.32
CA ALA A 19 -14.01 9.40 1.68
C ALA A 19 -13.59 8.35 2.70
N THR A 20 -14.56 7.55 3.18
CA THR A 20 -14.28 6.43 4.05
C THR A 20 -13.51 5.44 3.21
N THR A 21 -12.19 5.59 3.17
CA THR A 21 -11.28 4.59 2.62
C THR A 21 -11.53 3.34 3.44
N THR A 22 -12.23 2.38 2.85
CA THR A 22 -12.35 1.05 3.43
C THR A 22 -10.93 0.58 3.76
N PRO A 23 -10.64 0.20 5.02
CA PRO A 23 -9.31 -0.28 5.37
C PRO A 23 -8.97 -1.45 4.45
N ALA A 24 -7.76 -1.43 3.88
CA ALA A 24 -7.32 -2.49 2.99
C ALA A 24 -7.39 -3.84 3.70
N SER A 25 -7.75 -4.89 2.95
CA SER A 25 -7.79 -6.29 3.38
C SER A 25 -6.40 -6.85 3.75
N PHE A 26 -5.35 -6.07 3.54
CA PHE A 26 -3.97 -6.40 3.85
C PHE A 26 -3.25 -5.21 4.50
N GLY A 27 -2.23 -5.51 5.29
CA GLY A 27 -1.33 -4.53 5.89
C GLY A 27 0.08 -4.67 5.33
N ALA A 28 0.85 -3.60 5.39
CA ALA A 28 2.27 -3.65 5.10
C ALA A 28 3.05 -2.63 5.92
N PHE A 29 4.23 -3.02 6.39
CA PHE A 29 5.10 -2.18 7.19
C PHE A 29 6.57 -2.55 7.00
N THR A 30 7.48 -1.64 7.31
CA THR A 30 8.92 -1.92 7.31
C THR A 30 9.48 -1.97 8.73
N TYR A 31 10.40 -2.89 8.99
CA TYR A 31 11.13 -3.00 10.25
C TYR A 31 12.48 -3.70 10.04
N LYS A 32 13.58 -3.10 10.54
CA LYS A 32 14.95 -3.63 10.47
C LYS A 32 15.37 -4.12 9.07
N ASN A 33 15.27 -3.27 8.05
CA ASN A 33 15.56 -3.60 6.63
C ASN A 33 14.65 -4.65 5.98
N TYR A 34 13.55 -5.04 6.61
CA TYR A 34 12.57 -5.94 6.01
C TYR A 34 11.25 -5.22 5.73
N LEU A 35 10.63 -5.58 4.62
CA LEU A 35 9.24 -5.29 4.33
C LEU A 35 8.40 -6.49 4.71
N TYR A 36 7.40 -6.25 5.55
CA TYR A 36 6.41 -7.23 5.95
C TYR A 36 5.10 -6.91 5.25
N VAL A 37 4.52 -7.89 4.58
CA VAL A 37 3.19 -7.81 3.98
C VAL A 37 2.32 -8.84 4.67
N THR A 38 1.28 -8.39 5.35
CA THR A 38 0.37 -9.21 6.14
C THR A 38 -1.00 -9.21 5.52
N TYR A 39 -1.65 -10.36 5.47
CA TYR A 39 -3.01 -10.47 4.94
C TYR A 39 -3.71 -11.65 5.61
N LEU A 40 -5.04 -11.63 5.59
CA LEU A 40 -5.84 -12.77 5.97
C LEU A 40 -5.89 -13.72 4.78
N GLY A 41 -5.22 -14.86 4.95
CA GLY A 41 -5.02 -15.85 3.92
C GLY A 41 -5.88 -17.08 4.15
N ASP A 42 -6.13 -17.76 3.06
CA ASP A 42 -6.95 -18.96 2.96
C ASP A 42 -6.00 -20.11 2.48
N CYS A 43 -6.47 -21.27 1.99
CA CYS A 43 -5.58 -22.36 1.56
C CYS A 43 -4.77 -22.00 0.32
N ASN A 44 -5.14 -20.93 -0.38
CA ASN A 44 -4.42 -20.51 -1.55
C ASN A 44 -3.02 -20.04 -1.18
N THR A 45 -2.06 -20.51 -1.96
CA THR A 45 -0.71 -19.99 -1.92
C THR A 45 -0.74 -18.64 -2.61
N LYS A 46 -0.30 -17.58 -1.93
CA LYS A 46 -0.06 -16.30 -2.60
C LYS A 46 1.39 -16.27 -3.06
N SER A 47 1.63 -15.81 -4.27
CA SER A 47 2.97 -15.42 -4.74
C SER A 47 3.10 -13.91 -4.56
N VAL A 48 4.33 -13.42 -4.48
CA VAL A 48 4.55 -11.97 -4.44
C VAL A 48 5.59 -11.63 -5.49
N ASP A 49 5.16 -10.84 -6.47
CA ASP A 49 5.98 -10.32 -7.55
C ASP A 49 6.27 -8.84 -7.28
N VAL A 50 7.54 -8.46 -7.36
CA VAL A 50 7.95 -7.08 -7.11
C VAL A 50 8.17 -6.37 -8.45
N VAL A 51 7.29 -5.42 -8.77
CA VAL A 51 7.33 -4.62 -9.99
C VAL A 51 7.82 -3.21 -9.67
N VAL A 52 9.10 -2.98 -9.90
CA VAL A 52 9.71 -1.69 -9.58
C VAL A 52 9.63 -0.76 -10.80
N GLY A 53 8.96 0.39 -10.64
CA GLY A 53 8.96 1.42 -11.67
C GLY A 53 10.37 1.90 -12.00
N GLY A 54 10.63 2.31 -13.24
CA GLY A 54 11.99 2.67 -13.70
C GLY A 54 12.68 3.73 -12.83
N LEU A 55 11.92 4.70 -12.31
CA LEU A 55 12.42 5.74 -11.39
C LEU A 55 12.76 5.20 -9.99
N CYS A 56 12.28 4.03 -9.59
CA CYS A 56 12.55 3.36 -8.33
C CYS A 56 13.59 2.23 -8.45
N ASN A 57 13.93 1.82 -9.68
CA ASN A 57 14.86 0.72 -9.91
C ASN A 57 16.26 1.05 -9.37
N LYS A 58 16.88 0.11 -8.66
CA LYS A 58 18.24 0.25 -8.12
C LYS A 58 19.32 0.48 -9.19
N ASP A 59 19.09 -0.03 -10.40
CA ASP A 59 20.04 0.03 -11.52
C ASP A 59 19.85 1.29 -12.39
N ARG A 60 19.01 2.24 -11.97
CA ARG A 60 18.78 3.49 -12.71
C ARG A 60 20.00 4.42 -12.66
N THR A 61 20.15 5.24 -13.70
CA THR A 61 21.20 6.28 -13.77
C THR A 61 20.86 7.54 -12.96
N THR A 62 19.56 7.81 -12.73
CA THR A 62 19.07 9.07 -12.13
C THR A 62 18.70 8.91 -10.65
N ARG A 63 19.67 9.04 -9.74
CA ARG A 63 19.47 8.71 -8.31
C ARG A 63 18.43 9.58 -7.57
N ASN A 64 18.34 10.88 -7.87
CA ASN A 64 17.50 11.83 -7.12
C ASN A 64 15.99 11.62 -7.27
N TYR A 65 15.54 10.92 -8.32
CA TYR A 65 14.11 10.71 -8.60
C TYR A 65 13.48 9.57 -7.78
N ALA A 66 14.28 8.77 -7.07
CA ALA A 66 13.77 7.71 -6.18
C ALA A 66 12.87 8.21 -5.06
N VAL A 67 13.12 9.45 -4.62
CA VAL A 67 12.53 9.97 -3.39
C VAL A 67 11.00 10.08 -3.50
N VAL A 68 10.48 10.13 -4.75
CA VAL A 68 9.07 10.39 -5.08
C VAL A 68 8.47 9.28 -5.95
N CYS A 69 9.12 8.11 -6.07
CA CYS A 69 8.62 7.05 -6.94
C CYS A 69 7.75 6.05 -6.19
N ASP A 70 6.62 5.69 -6.81
CA ASP A 70 5.78 4.59 -6.38
C ASP A 70 6.39 3.28 -6.93
N SER A 71 6.97 2.46 -6.04
CA SER A 71 7.36 1.08 -6.39
C SER A 71 6.18 0.16 -6.09
N GLU A 72 5.85 -0.75 -7.02
CA GLU A 72 4.68 -1.61 -6.93
C GLU A 72 5.09 -3.02 -6.50
N LEU A 73 4.62 -3.48 -5.35
CA LEU A 73 4.71 -4.90 -5.00
C LEU A 73 3.34 -5.53 -5.25
N ILE A 74 3.27 -6.48 -6.18
CA ILE A 74 2.06 -7.17 -6.60
C ILE A 74 2.01 -8.53 -5.91
N VAL A 75 1.02 -8.73 -5.05
CA VAL A 75 0.77 -10.05 -4.44
C VAL A 75 -0.17 -10.85 -5.36
N GLY A 76 0.36 -11.86 -6.04
CA GLY A 76 -0.38 -12.84 -6.84
C GLY A 76 -0.98 -13.97 -5.99
N ALA A 77 -1.96 -14.70 -6.52
CA ALA A 77 -2.65 -15.77 -5.79
C ALA A 77 -2.94 -16.98 -6.68
N THR A 78 -2.69 -18.20 -6.18
CA THR A 78 -3.35 -19.38 -6.73
C THR A 78 -4.86 -19.29 -6.47
N ARG A 79 -5.67 -19.86 -7.36
CA ARG A 79 -7.14 -19.92 -7.21
C ARG A 79 -7.58 -21.38 -7.16
N MET A 80 -7.47 -21.97 -5.98
CA MET A 80 -8.04 -23.27 -5.65
C MET A 80 -9.32 -23.08 -4.84
N ILE A 81 -10.31 -23.94 -5.09
CA ILE A 81 -11.49 -24.03 -4.23
C ILE A 81 -11.04 -24.69 -2.93
N CYS A 82 -11.24 -23.99 -1.83
CA CYS A 82 -10.86 -24.49 -0.53
C CYS A 82 -12.12 -24.81 0.29
N PRO A 83 -12.57 -26.07 0.35
CA PRO A 83 -13.59 -26.48 1.31
C PRO A 83 -13.04 -26.39 2.74
N ASP A 84 -13.88 -25.96 3.70
CA ASP A 84 -13.58 -25.90 5.14
C ASP A 84 -12.42 -24.98 5.58
N GLN A 85 -12.37 -23.79 4.99
CA GLN A 85 -11.29 -22.82 5.23
C GLN A 85 -11.29 -22.19 6.61
N VAL A 86 -10.18 -22.39 7.33
CA VAL A 86 -9.78 -21.50 8.42
C VAL A 86 -9.01 -20.32 7.81
N ILE A 87 -9.49 -19.11 8.08
CA ILE A 87 -8.80 -17.87 7.71
C ILE A 87 -7.69 -17.64 8.73
N GLU A 88 -6.45 -17.56 8.27
CA GLU A 88 -5.30 -17.37 9.13
C GLU A 88 -4.46 -16.16 8.68
N PRO A 89 -3.83 -15.44 9.64
CA PRO A 89 -2.90 -14.38 9.31
C PRO A 89 -1.65 -14.97 8.65
N LYS A 90 -1.36 -14.53 7.43
CA LYS A 90 -0.13 -14.87 6.69
C LYS A 90 0.77 -13.64 6.60
N VAL A 91 2.08 -13.89 6.64
CA VAL A 91 3.11 -12.84 6.58
C VAL A 91 4.15 -13.20 5.54
N TYR A 92 4.34 -12.32 4.56
CA TYR A 92 5.52 -12.35 3.71
C TYR A 92 6.56 -11.38 4.21
N LYS A 93 7.81 -11.84 4.23
CA LYS A 93 8.97 -11.05 4.62
C LYS A 93 9.90 -10.91 3.43
N PHE A 94 10.19 -9.67 3.05
CA PHE A 94 11.12 -9.33 1.97
C PHE A 94 12.31 -8.59 2.54
N ASP A 95 13.50 -9.01 2.16
CA ASP A 95 14.73 -8.26 2.43
C ASP A 95 14.81 -7.07 1.47
N LEU A 96 14.72 -5.86 2.00
CA LEU A 96 14.79 -4.62 1.21
C LEU A 96 16.14 -4.46 0.48
N ALA A 97 17.21 -5.09 0.98
CA ALA A 97 18.52 -5.07 0.32
C ALA A 97 18.54 -5.91 -0.97
N ASN A 98 17.73 -6.98 -1.01
CA ASN A 98 17.65 -7.88 -2.15
C ASN A 98 16.60 -7.45 -3.18
N LEU A 99 15.70 -6.53 -2.83
CA LEU A 99 14.73 -6.00 -3.78
C LEU A 99 15.41 -5.09 -4.81
N PRO A 100 14.93 -5.05 -6.06
CA PRO A 100 15.43 -4.16 -7.10
C PRO A 100 14.99 -2.70 -6.90
N VAL A 101 14.90 -2.24 -5.65
CA VAL A 101 14.42 -0.92 -5.25
C VAL A 101 15.58 -0.10 -4.71
N ALA A 102 15.81 1.07 -5.29
CA ALA A 102 16.93 1.92 -4.93
C ALA A 102 16.91 2.35 -3.45
N ALA A 103 18.10 2.57 -2.88
CA ALA A 103 18.30 2.90 -1.48
C ALA A 103 17.64 4.21 -1.04
N GLU A 104 17.49 5.15 -1.95
CA GLU A 104 16.94 6.48 -1.68
C GLU A 104 15.40 6.51 -1.70
N ALA A 105 14.75 5.39 -2.07
CA ALA A 105 13.29 5.30 -2.09
C ALA A 105 12.73 5.43 -0.66
N LYS A 106 11.84 6.40 -0.45
CA LYS A 106 11.24 6.67 0.88
C LYS A 106 9.87 6.03 1.06
N VAL A 107 9.17 5.76 -0.03
CA VAL A 107 7.80 5.24 -0.03
C VAL A 107 7.70 4.11 -1.05
N MET A 108 6.94 3.07 -0.71
CA MET A 108 6.56 1.99 -1.60
C MET A 108 5.04 1.88 -1.62
N VAL A 109 4.46 1.63 -2.78
CA VAL A 109 3.03 1.36 -2.93
C VAL A 109 2.85 -0.13 -3.09
N ILE A 110 2.33 -0.78 -2.06
CA ILE A 110 2.00 -2.19 -2.13
C ILE A 110 0.62 -2.33 -2.75
N LYS A 111 0.45 -3.20 -3.75
CA LYS A 111 -0.82 -3.50 -4.39
C LYS A 111 -1.21 -4.96 -4.18
N TYR A 112 -2.44 -5.17 -3.74
CA TYR A 112 -3.03 -6.50 -3.65
C TYR A 112 -4.48 -6.43 -4.12
N ASN A 113 -4.84 -7.26 -5.10
CA ASN A 113 -6.11 -7.16 -5.81
C ASN A 113 -6.35 -5.71 -6.31
N ASN A 114 -7.46 -5.08 -5.91
CA ASN A 114 -7.82 -3.71 -6.28
C ASN A 114 -7.47 -2.67 -5.19
N GLU A 115 -6.67 -3.07 -4.20
CA GLU A 115 -6.32 -2.24 -3.05
C GLU A 115 -4.84 -1.86 -3.08
N SER A 116 -4.52 -0.71 -2.48
CA SER A 116 -3.14 -0.23 -2.37
C SER A 116 -2.85 0.36 -1.00
N VAL A 117 -1.67 0.05 -0.45
CA VAL A 117 -1.17 0.61 0.81
C VAL A 117 0.17 1.29 0.56
N LYS A 118 0.29 2.54 0.99
CA LYS A 118 1.57 3.27 0.96
C LYS A 118 2.35 2.96 2.23
N VAL A 119 3.58 2.48 2.06
CA VAL A 119 4.47 2.11 3.16
C VAL A 119 5.70 2.99 3.12
N LYS A 120 6.05 3.58 4.26
CA LYS A 120 7.34 4.26 4.41
C LYS A 120 8.45 3.21 4.44
N ILE A 121 9.46 3.37 3.60
CA ILE A 121 10.65 2.53 3.58
C ILE A 121 11.64 3.10 4.59
N ASN A 122 11.83 2.42 5.72
CA ASN A 122 12.90 2.73 6.67
C ASN A 122 13.99 1.67 6.50
N ARG A 123 15.16 2.12 6.03
CA ARG A 123 16.37 1.30 6.00
C ARG A 123 17.25 1.75 7.16
N GLU A 124 17.50 0.85 8.11
CA GLU A 124 18.31 1.08 9.32
C GLU A 124 19.65 0.36 9.21
#